data_AF-A0A662W130-F1
#
_entry.id   AF-A0A662W130-F1
#
_cell.length_a   1.000
_cell.length_b   1.000
_cell.length_c   1.000
_cell.angle_alpha   90.00
_cell.angle_beta   90.00
_cell.angle_gamma   90.00
#
_symmetry.space_group_name_H-M   'P 1'
#
loop_
_entity.id
_entity.type
_entity.pdbx_description
1 polymer ?
#
loop_
_entity_poly.entity_id
_entity_poly.type
_entity_poly.pdbx_seq_one_letter_code
_entity_poly.pdbx_strand_id
1 'polypeptide(L)'
;MEFKHLDLNKREEVERVLRHYFNLFPERVETFAKNHWQLTQELEEWGKKIREGSFTDLSIYVLFLLKIAAWKNPHNGELMKSLRNVVDNNPYEIKFTIDKSVKFLDILKDEYSQETEIELIDLIGNLKGFGRGTKSRKMVSAVLRFLCPDFYGTVDYRNWAILSNTGGRYFKEKLLEPLADDLDRSSKKDINTGQYIEYLKIIRKLAERCNMTPAEVDMALFSFSHDIKPLVLKFDPNKEKAFAILSIIEEIVEDASTCTPNWVRERAQGLYNRMRSMAERGEFEKMYRECKKLMSKGSNVANYLTKHGKKSIESEFHRIESIYREFQ
;
A
#
# COMPACT_ATOMS: atom_id res chain seq x y z
N MET A 1 6.65 -12.18 -14.57
CA MET A 1 7.03 -12.60 -13.21
C MET A 1 5.80 -13.20 -12.57
N GLU A 2 5.78 -14.49 -12.25
CA GLU A 2 4.65 -15.08 -11.51
C GLU A 2 4.79 -14.70 -10.04
N PHE A 3 3.91 -13.81 -9.55
CA PHE A 3 3.87 -13.46 -8.14
C PHE A 3 3.21 -14.60 -7.37
N LYS A 4 3.97 -15.25 -6.49
CA LYS A 4 3.43 -16.02 -5.37
C LYS A 4 2.95 -15.02 -4.31
N HIS A 5 2.09 -15.45 -3.40
CA HIS A 5 1.61 -14.63 -2.30
C HIS A 5 2.81 -14.13 -1.50
N LEU A 6 2.97 -12.81 -1.31
CA LEU A 6 4.06 -12.29 -0.49
C LEU A 6 3.69 -12.57 0.96
N ASP A 7 4.33 -13.58 1.53
CA ASP A 7 4.31 -13.77 2.97
C ASP A 7 5.09 -12.62 3.59
N LEU A 8 4.39 -11.74 4.32
CA LEU A 8 5.01 -10.63 5.03
C LEU A 8 6.01 -11.10 6.10
N ASN A 9 6.03 -12.39 6.45
CA ASN A 9 7.06 -12.97 7.32
C ASN A 9 8.34 -13.35 6.56
N LYS A 10 8.28 -13.50 5.23
CA LYS A 10 9.43 -13.75 4.36
C LYS A 10 9.97 -12.42 3.85
N ARG A 11 10.73 -11.74 4.73
CA ARG A 11 11.36 -10.44 4.51
C ARG A 11 11.96 -10.29 3.11
N GLU A 12 12.75 -11.27 2.67
CA GLU A 12 13.47 -11.26 1.40
C GLU A 12 12.54 -11.19 0.18
N GLU A 13 11.35 -11.79 0.25
CA GLU A 13 10.42 -11.82 -0.87
C GLU A 13 9.73 -10.47 -1.06
N VAL A 14 9.26 -9.86 0.05
CA VAL A 14 8.64 -8.53 0.05
C VAL A 14 9.65 -7.48 -0.40
N GLU A 15 10.88 -7.52 0.15
CA GLU A 15 11.94 -6.60 -0.22
C GLU A 15 12.27 -6.70 -1.72
N ARG A 16 12.44 -7.92 -2.24
CA ARG A 16 12.74 -8.14 -3.67
C ARG A 16 11.65 -7.53 -4.56
N VAL A 17 10.37 -7.70 -4.21
CA VAL A 17 9.26 -7.15 -5.00
C VAL A 17 9.20 -5.62 -4.90
N LEU A 18 9.31 -5.05 -3.71
CA LEU A 18 9.28 -3.60 -3.55
C LEU A 18 10.47 -2.93 -4.25
N ARG A 19 11.68 -3.50 -4.14
CA ARG A 19 12.86 -3.00 -4.86
C ARG A 19 12.70 -3.11 -6.38
N HIS A 20 12.15 -4.21 -6.86
CA HIS A 20 11.85 -4.36 -8.29
C HIS A 20 10.93 -3.25 -8.78
N TYR A 21 9.84 -2.98 -8.07
CA TYR A 21 8.87 -1.96 -8.46
C TYR A 21 9.38 -0.53 -8.26
N PHE A 22 10.19 -0.29 -7.23
CA PHE A 22 10.89 0.98 -7.05
C PHE A 22 11.78 1.29 -8.27
N ASN A 23 12.54 0.31 -8.76
CA ASN A 23 13.39 0.48 -9.95
C ASN A 23 12.59 0.75 -11.23
N LEU A 24 11.32 0.37 -11.28
CA LEU A 24 10.41 0.68 -12.39
C LEU A 24 9.76 2.07 -12.27
N PHE A 25 9.86 2.74 -11.11
CA PHE A 25 9.17 4.00 -10.87
C PHE A 25 9.48 5.09 -11.89
N PRO A 26 10.76 5.34 -12.28
CA PRO A 26 11.07 6.37 -13.27
C PRO A 26 10.31 6.20 -14.58
N GLU A 27 10.21 4.98 -15.10
CA GLU A 27 9.45 4.69 -16.33
C GLU A 27 7.94 4.81 -16.10
N ARG A 28 7.43 4.28 -14.98
CA ARG A 28 5.99 4.25 -14.71
C ARG A 28 5.41 5.63 -14.45
N VAL A 29 6.13 6.50 -13.73
CA VAL A 29 5.67 7.86 -13.44
C VAL A 29 5.60 8.73 -14.69
N GLU A 30 6.44 8.47 -15.71
CA GLU A 30 6.37 9.16 -17.00
C GLU A 30 5.09 8.82 -17.79
N THR A 31 4.50 7.64 -17.55
CA THR A 31 3.18 7.31 -18.13
C THR A 31 2.04 8.12 -17.49
N PHE A 32 2.27 8.68 -16.29
CA PHE A 32 1.30 9.53 -15.61
C PHE A 32 1.35 10.97 -16.12
N ALA A 33 2.55 11.55 -16.29
CA ALA A 33 2.74 12.78 -17.06
C ALA A 33 4.16 12.87 -17.61
N LYS A 34 4.34 13.68 -18.67
CA LYS A 34 5.67 13.92 -19.24
C LYS A 34 6.58 14.69 -18.26
N ASN A 35 7.84 14.30 -18.18
CA ASN A 35 8.90 14.86 -17.32
C ASN A 35 8.60 14.76 -15.82
N HIS A 36 7.71 13.83 -15.42
CA HIS A 36 7.30 13.69 -14.03
C HIS A 36 8.44 13.13 -13.17
N TRP A 37 9.29 12.28 -13.73
CA TRP A 37 10.47 11.77 -13.01
C TRP A 37 11.47 12.90 -12.75
N GLN A 38 11.77 13.71 -13.76
CA GLN A 38 12.62 14.88 -13.59
C GLN A 38 12.07 15.82 -12.51
N LEU A 39 10.76 16.11 -12.53
CA LEU A 39 10.12 16.95 -11.50
C LEU A 39 10.22 16.32 -10.10
N THR A 40 10.15 14.99 -9.99
CA THR A 40 10.33 14.27 -8.71
C THR A 40 11.74 14.51 -8.16
N GLN A 41 12.78 14.35 -9.00
CA GLN A 41 14.17 14.57 -8.60
C GLN A 41 14.45 16.03 -8.23
N GLU A 42 13.89 16.97 -8.99
CA GLU A 42 13.99 18.40 -8.66
C GLU A 42 13.35 18.73 -7.31
N LEU A 43 12.18 18.16 -7.02
CA LEU A 43 11.49 18.37 -5.75
C LEU A 43 12.21 17.74 -4.56
N GLU A 44 12.87 16.59 -4.74
CA GLU A 44 13.72 15.96 -3.73
C GLU A 44 14.91 16.87 -3.37
N GLU A 45 15.60 17.40 -4.38
CA GLU A 45 16.70 18.33 -4.18
C GLU A 45 16.26 19.64 -3.51
N TRP A 46 15.11 20.18 -3.91
CA TRP A 46 14.55 21.38 -3.30
C TRP A 46 14.12 21.15 -1.86
N GLY A 47 13.46 20.03 -1.58
CA GLY A 47 13.06 19.66 -0.23
C GLY A 47 14.25 19.53 0.71
N LYS A 48 15.34 18.90 0.24
CA LYS A 48 16.62 18.84 0.96
C LYS A 48 17.19 20.23 1.25
N LYS A 49 17.28 21.11 0.25
CA LYS A 49 17.78 22.49 0.43
C LYS A 49 16.93 23.33 1.38
N ILE A 50 15.62 23.13 1.39
CA ILE A 50 14.71 23.77 2.36
C ILE A 50 15.01 23.27 3.78
N ARG A 51 15.15 21.95 3.96
CA ARG A 51 15.48 21.35 5.27
C ARG A 51 16.82 21.82 5.82
N GLU A 52 17.82 21.96 4.95
CA GLU A 52 19.15 22.43 5.31
C GLU A 52 19.21 23.95 5.55
N GLY A 53 18.10 24.69 5.34
CA GLY A 53 18.05 26.14 5.49
C GLY A 53 18.80 26.89 4.38
N SER A 54 19.20 26.22 3.29
CA SER A 54 19.87 26.84 2.14
C SER A 54 18.94 27.71 1.32
N PHE A 55 17.63 27.45 1.39
CA PHE A 55 16.58 28.26 0.76
C PHE A 55 15.84 29.09 1.80
N THR A 56 16.04 30.41 1.75
CA THR A 56 15.45 31.35 2.72
C THR A 56 14.51 32.37 2.06
N ASP A 57 14.60 32.55 0.74
CA ASP A 57 13.78 33.50 -0.01
C ASP A 57 12.32 33.03 -0.09
N LEU A 58 11.40 33.98 0.16
CA LEU A 58 9.96 33.78 0.15
C LEU A 58 9.44 33.11 -1.14
N SER A 59 9.96 33.53 -2.30
CA SER A 59 9.55 33.03 -3.60
C SER A 59 9.84 31.54 -3.79
N ILE A 60 10.90 31.03 -3.15
CA ILE A 60 11.30 29.63 -3.26
C ILE A 60 10.25 28.72 -2.62
N TYR A 61 9.70 29.09 -1.45
CA TYR A 61 8.66 28.30 -0.80
C TYR A 61 7.37 28.25 -1.63
N VAL A 62 7.00 29.38 -2.25
CA VAL A 62 5.85 29.43 -3.16
C VAL A 62 6.09 28.54 -4.38
N LEU A 63 7.26 28.66 -5.02
CA LEU A 63 7.64 27.83 -6.17
C LEU A 63 7.71 26.35 -5.83
N PHE A 64 8.19 25.99 -4.64
CA PHE A 64 8.19 24.62 -4.14
C PHE A 64 6.76 24.06 -4.07
N LEU A 65 5.83 24.80 -3.46
CA LEU A 65 4.42 24.38 -3.40
C LEU A 65 3.73 24.34 -4.77
N LEU A 66 4.08 25.23 -5.69
CA LEU A 66 3.59 25.19 -7.07
C LEU A 66 4.09 23.94 -7.81
N LYS A 67 5.37 23.59 -7.65
CA LYS A 67 5.94 22.35 -8.20
C LYS A 67 5.26 21.11 -7.61
N ILE A 68 4.98 21.09 -6.30
CA ILE A 68 4.22 20.00 -5.66
C ILE A 68 2.80 19.91 -6.21
N ALA A 69 2.12 21.04 -6.39
CA ALA A 69 0.79 21.07 -7.02
C ALA A 69 0.81 20.50 -8.44
N ALA A 70 1.83 20.85 -9.24
CA ALA A 70 2.02 20.31 -10.57
C ALA A 70 2.34 18.80 -10.57
N TRP A 71 3.17 18.36 -9.63
CA TRP A 71 3.51 16.95 -9.45
C TRP A 71 2.28 16.13 -9.04
N LYS A 72 1.50 16.57 -8.04
CA LYS A 72 0.35 15.79 -7.57
C LYS A 72 -0.81 15.79 -8.58
N ASN A 73 -1.02 16.90 -9.29
CA ASN A 73 -2.15 17.09 -10.21
C ASN A 73 -1.69 17.63 -11.57
N PRO A 74 -1.01 16.82 -12.41
CA PRO A 74 -0.39 17.30 -13.65
C PRO A 74 -1.37 17.58 -14.80
N HIS A 75 -2.65 17.21 -14.67
CA HIS A 75 -3.64 17.31 -15.75
C HIS A 75 -4.46 18.61 -15.66
N ASN A 76 -4.61 19.31 -16.80
CA ASN A 76 -5.10 20.70 -16.91
C ASN A 76 -6.20 21.14 -15.94
N GLY A 77 -7.30 20.37 -15.80
CA GLY A 77 -8.43 20.76 -14.95
C GLY A 77 -8.05 20.88 -13.47
N GLU A 78 -7.48 19.82 -12.90
CA GLU A 78 -7.04 19.82 -11.49
C GLU A 78 -5.73 20.58 -11.30
N LEU A 79 -4.87 20.67 -12.32
CA LEU A 79 -3.63 21.43 -12.30
C LEU A 79 -3.91 22.91 -12.04
N MET A 80 -4.72 23.55 -12.88
CA MET A 80 -4.98 24.99 -12.78
C MET A 80 -5.65 25.36 -11.45
N LYS A 81 -6.55 24.49 -10.96
CA LYS A 81 -7.17 24.63 -9.65
C LYS A 81 -6.14 24.54 -8.52
N SER A 82 -5.22 23.57 -8.59
CA SER A 82 -4.17 23.36 -7.59
C SER A 82 -3.18 24.52 -7.56
N LEU A 83 -2.73 24.99 -8.73
CA LEU A 83 -1.83 26.14 -8.85
C LEU A 83 -2.50 27.41 -8.30
N ARG A 84 -3.75 27.68 -8.68
CA ARG A 84 -4.50 28.84 -8.15
C ARG A 84 -4.62 28.77 -6.63
N ASN A 85 -4.94 27.60 -6.07
CA ASN A 85 -5.02 27.45 -4.63
C ASN A 85 -3.72 27.81 -3.92
N VAL A 86 -2.56 27.44 -4.47
CA VAL A 86 -1.25 27.82 -3.92
C VAL A 86 -1.08 29.33 -3.97
N VAL A 87 -1.29 29.95 -5.14
CA VAL A 87 -1.11 31.41 -5.36
C VAL A 87 -2.05 32.25 -4.48
N ASP A 88 -3.25 31.75 -4.20
CA ASP A 88 -4.24 32.42 -3.36
C ASP A 88 -3.88 32.43 -1.86
N ASN A 89 -2.86 31.70 -1.42
CA ASN A 89 -2.35 31.82 -0.05
C ASN A 89 -1.47 33.06 0.09
N ASN A 90 -1.40 33.61 1.31
CA ASN A 90 -0.41 34.64 1.61
C ASN A 90 1.00 34.02 1.57
N PRO A 91 1.95 34.55 0.76
CA PRO A 91 3.32 34.02 0.71
C PRO A 91 4.01 33.96 2.07
N TYR A 92 3.77 34.93 2.96
CA TYR A 92 4.34 34.92 4.32
C TYR A 92 3.78 33.78 5.17
N GLU A 93 2.50 33.42 4.98
CA GLU A 93 1.86 32.27 5.63
C GLU A 93 2.44 30.95 5.11
N ILE A 94 2.72 30.87 3.80
CA ILE A 94 3.43 29.73 3.20
C ILE A 94 4.79 29.56 3.86
N LYS A 95 5.63 30.61 3.88
CA LYS A 95 6.97 30.54 4.46
C LYS A 95 6.92 30.15 5.94
N PHE A 96 6.08 30.82 6.72
CA PHE A 96 5.90 30.51 8.14
C PHE A 96 5.51 29.05 8.35
N THR A 97 4.54 28.55 7.57
CA THR A 97 4.08 27.16 7.64
C THR A 97 5.22 26.19 7.36
N ILE A 98 5.97 26.38 6.25
CA ILE A 98 7.06 25.46 5.90
C ILE A 98 8.21 25.53 6.90
N ASP A 99 8.62 26.72 7.34
CA ASP A 99 9.68 26.86 8.36
C ASP A 99 9.29 26.17 9.67
N LYS A 100 8.05 26.34 10.11
CA LYS A 100 7.55 25.66 11.31
C LYS A 100 7.43 24.16 11.10
N SER A 101 7.06 23.70 9.90
CA SER A 101 7.07 22.28 9.54
C SER A 101 8.46 21.68 9.61
N VAL A 102 9.49 22.36 9.11
CA VAL A 102 10.89 21.93 9.23
C VAL A 102 11.28 21.75 10.71
N LYS A 103 10.92 22.67 11.60
CA LYS A 103 11.18 22.52 13.04
C LYS A 103 10.49 21.31 13.65
N PHE A 104 9.22 21.08 13.31
CA PHE A 104 8.50 19.88 13.77
C PHE A 104 9.14 18.59 13.27
N LEU A 105 9.62 18.58 12.02
CA LEU A 105 10.32 17.44 11.45
C LEU A 105 11.64 17.14 12.18
N ASP A 106 12.33 18.14 12.69
CA ASP A 106 13.54 17.93 13.51
C ASP A 106 13.18 17.32 14.87
N ILE A 107 12.16 17.88 15.55
CA ILE A 107 11.65 17.34 16.81
C ILE A 107 11.23 15.87 16.66
N LEU A 108 10.48 15.54 15.60
CA LEU A 108 10.00 14.18 15.35
C LEU A 108 11.11 13.17 15.03
N LYS A 109 12.25 13.65 14.49
CA LYS A 109 13.42 12.79 14.24
C LYS A 109 14.13 12.44 15.55
N ASP A 110 14.18 13.38 16.49
CA ASP A 110 14.83 13.18 17.78
C ASP A 110 13.93 12.39 18.74
N GLU A 111 12.65 12.76 18.83
CA GLU A 111 11.66 12.11 19.69
C GLU A 111 10.30 12.07 18.99
N TYR A 112 9.92 10.88 18.52
CA TYR A 112 8.64 10.70 17.84
C TYR A 112 7.46 10.89 18.81
N SER A 113 6.56 11.80 18.44
CA SER A 113 5.25 12.00 19.08
C SER A 113 4.16 12.03 18.03
N GLN A 114 3.13 11.19 18.20
CA GLN A 114 1.98 11.19 17.30
C GLN A 114 1.21 12.51 17.36
N GLU A 115 1.14 13.17 18.52
CA GLU A 115 0.47 14.49 18.65
C GLU A 115 1.22 15.56 17.85
N THR A 116 2.55 15.60 17.97
CA THR A 116 3.39 16.53 17.18
C THR A 116 3.27 16.25 15.68
N GLU A 117 3.18 14.98 15.28
CA GLU A 117 2.97 14.61 13.89
C GLU A 117 1.59 15.05 13.36
N ILE A 118 0.54 14.91 14.18
CA ILE A 118 -0.80 15.42 13.85
C ILE A 118 -0.77 16.94 13.70
N GLU A 119 -0.14 17.66 14.63
CA GLU A 119 0.02 19.12 14.55
C GLU A 119 0.76 19.56 13.29
N LEU A 120 1.82 18.85 12.91
CA LEU A 120 2.55 19.10 11.66
C LEU A 120 1.66 18.91 10.42
N ILE A 121 0.92 17.80 10.37
CA ILE A 121 0.02 17.48 9.25
C ILE A 121 -1.08 18.54 9.15
N ASP A 122 -1.66 18.94 10.27
CA ASP A 122 -2.75 19.91 10.32
C ASP A 122 -2.25 21.33 10.02
N LEU A 123 -1.04 21.69 10.44
CA LEU A 123 -0.39 22.96 10.12
C LEU A 123 -0.30 23.18 8.60
N ILE A 124 0.29 22.23 7.86
CA ILE A 124 0.36 22.31 6.40
C ILE A 124 -1.06 22.23 5.81
N GLY A 125 -1.90 21.40 6.44
CA GLY A 125 -3.28 21.18 6.08
C GLY A 125 -4.18 22.41 6.10
N ASN A 126 -3.77 23.49 6.78
CA ASN A 126 -4.50 24.75 6.86
C ASN A 126 -4.25 25.67 5.66
N LEU A 127 -3.25 25.40 4.82
CA LEU A 127 -3.05 26.12 3.57
C LEU A 127 -4.17 25.81 2.57
N LYS A 128 -4.60 26.82 1.80
CA LYS A 128 -5.60 26.65 0.74
C LYS A 128 -5.07 25.69 -0.32
N GLY A 129 -5.88 24.68 -0.65
CA GLY A 129 -5.50 23.58 -1.56
C GLY A 129 -4.80 22.40 -0.88
N PHE A 130 -4.43 22.51 0.40
CA PHE A 130 -3.74 21.45 1.14
C PHE A 130 -4.63 20.73 2.15
N GLY A 131 -5.95 20.88 2.04
CA GLY A 131 -6.93 20.26 2.95
C GLY A 131 -7.75 21.25 3.75
N ARG A 132 -7.50 22.57 3.61
CA ARG A 132 -8.35 23.59 4.20
C ARG A 132 -9.80 23.40 3.71
N GLY A 133 -10.72 23.16 4.63
CA GLY A 133 -12.14 22.92 4.35
C GLY A 133 -12.50 21.45 4.04
N THR A 134 -11.69 20.73 3.28
CA THR A 134 -11.96 19.31 2.94
C THR A 134 -11.42 18.32 3.97
N LYS A 135 -10.44 18.74 4.78
CA LYS A 135 -9.63 17.92 5.69
C LYS A 135 -8.80 16.83 4.99
N SER A 136 -8.70 16.86 3.67
CA SER A 136 -7.93 15.92 2.86
C SER A 136 -6.42 16.15 3.02
N ARG A 137 -5.65 15.08 3.23
CA ARG A 137 -4.19 15.13 3.46
C ARG A 137 -3.36 14.64 2.27
N LYS A 138 -3.98 14.41 1.11
CA LYS A 138 -3.28 13.99 -0.13
C LYS A 138 -2.17 14.97 -0.54
N MET A 139 -2.45 16.28 -0.55
CA MET A 139 -1.46 17.31 -0.86
C MET A 139 -0.41 17.48 0.25
N VAL A 140 -0.83 17.42 1.53
CA VAL A 140 0.07 17.46 2.69
C VAL A 140 1.11 16.34 2.61
N SER A 141 0.68 15.13 2.26
CA SER A 141 1.57 13.98 2.15
C SER A 141 2.68 14.18 1.10
N ALA A 142 2.37 14.84 -0.02
CA ALA A 142 3.38 15.17 -1.02
C ALA A 142 4.40 16.16 -0.46
N VAL A 143 3.95 17.22 0.22
CA VAL A 143 4.84 18.19 0.90
C VAL A 143 5.78 17.49 1.86
N LEU A 144 5.24 16.66 2.75
CA LEU A 144 6.03 15.96 3.76
C LEU A 144 6.99 14.93 3.14
N ARG A 145 6.57 14.20 2.10
CA ARG A 145 7.42 13.26 1.36
C ARG A 145 8.66 13.94 0.77
N PHE A 146 8.51 15.13 0.20
CA PHE A 146 9.66 15.86 -0.35
C PHE A 146 10.51 16.55 0.74
N LEU A 147 9.91 16.97 1.86
CA LEU A 147 10.68 17.55 2.98
C LEU A 147 11.39 16.50 3.83
N CYS A 148 10.87 15.29 3.96
CA CYS A 148 11.46 14.26 4.83
C CYS A 148 11.11 12.85 4.31
N PRO A 149 11.75 12.41 3.20
CA PRO A 149 11.43 11.13 2.54
C PRO A 149 11.70 9.90 3.42
N ASP A 150 12.62 10.03 4.37
CA ASP A 150 12.95 8.97 5.34
C ASP A 150 11.83 8.73 6.36
N PHE A 151 10.89 9.65 6.49
CA PHE A 151 9.81 9.58 7.48
C PHE A 151 8.41 9.56 6.86
N TYR A 152 8.26 10.08 5.65
CA TYR A 152 6.96 10.23 4.98
C TYR A 152 6.98 9.68 3.56
N GLY A 153 5.86 9.03 3.21
CA GLY A 153 5.50 8.75 1.83
C GLY A 153 4.25 9.53 1.43
N THR A 154 3.98 9.57 0.13
CA THR A 154 2.81 10.21 -0.47
C THR A 154 1.62 9.27 -0.36
N VAL A 155 0.51 9.77 0.17
CA VAL A 155 -0.75 9.04 0.15
C VAL A 155 -1.48 9.28 -1.19
N ASP A 156 -1.89 8.19 -1.81
CA ASP A 156 -2.68 8.16 -3.03
C ASP A 156 -3.71 7.04 -2.92
N TYR A 157 -4.88 7.23 -3.53
CA TYR A 157 -5.93 6.21 -3.49
C TYR A 157 -5.48 4.90 -4.15
N ARG A 158 -4.53 4.95 -5.12
CA ARG A 158 -3.93 3.76 -5.71
C ARG A 158 -3.10 2.99 -4.71
N ASN A 159 -2.17 3.67 -4.02
CA ASN A 159 -1.34 3.04 -3.00
C ASN A 159 -2.20 2.47 -1.87
N TRP A 160 -3.23 3.22 -1.45
CA TRP A 160 -4.20 2.74 -0.48
C TRP A 160 -4.90 1.47 -0.96
N ALA A 161 -5.43 1.47 -2.19
CA ALA A 161 -6.15 0.33 -2.73
C ALA A 161 -5.28 -0.92 -2.87
N ILE A 162 -3.97 -0.77 -3.09
CA ILE A 162 -3.04 -1.90 -3.02
C ILE A 162 -3.02 -2.48 -1.62
N LEU A 163 -2.75 -1.64 -0.62
CA LEU A 163 -2.62 -2.07 0.78
C LEU A 163 -3.94 -2.64 1.33
N SER A 164 -5.09 -2.19 0.84
CA SER A 164 -6.40 -2.66 1.31
C SER A 164 -6.99 -3.83 0.51
N ASN A 165 -6.80 -3.87 -0.82
CA ASN A 165 -7.57 -4.78 -1.69
C ASN A 165 -6.74 -5.94 -2.24
N THR A 166 -5.46 -6.05 -1.85
CA THR A 166 -4.58 -7.13 -2.32
C THR A 166 -4.19 -8.14 -1.23
N GLY A 167 -4.85 -8.06 -0.07
CA GLY A 167 -4.77 -9.07 0.98
C GLY A 167 -5.21 -10.45 0.46
N GLY A 168 -4.57 -11.50 0.97
CA GLY A 168 -4.76 -12.87 0.53
C GLY A 168 -4.24 -13.19 -0.87
N ARG A 169 -3.81 -12.20 -1.68
CA ARG A 169 -3.29 -12.42 -3.05
C ARG A 169 -1.83 -12.02 -3.21
N TYR A 170 -1.50 -10.81 -2.79
CA TYR A 170 -0.14 -10.28 -2.86
C TYR A 170 0.42 -10.02 -1.48
N PHE A 171 -0.41 -9.62 -0.51
CA PHE A 171 -0.05 -9.67 0.90
C PHE A 171 -0.79 -10.82 1.58
N LYS A 172 -0.21 -11.37 2.65
CA LYS A 172 -0.87 -12.43 3.45
C LYS A 172 -2.27 -12.00 3.93
N GLU A 173 -2.38 -10.75 4.39
CA GLU A 173 -3.61 -10.14 4.88
C GLU A 173 -3.75 -8.72 4.31
N LYS A 174 -4.95 -8.14 4.39
CA LYS A 174 -5.14 -6.72 4.10
C LYS A 174 -4.40 -5.88 5.14
N LEU A 175 -3.70 -4.84 4.70
CA LEU A 175 -2.91 -3.96 5.57
C LEU A 175 -3.64 -2.68 5.96
N LEU A 176 -4.67 -2.32 5.20
CA LEU A 176 -5.57 -1.20 5.47
C LEU A 176 -7.00 -1.61 5.17
N GLU A 177 -7.96 -0.91 5.76
CA GLU A 177 -9.35 -1.02 5.32
C GLU A 177 -9.57 -0.25 4.00
N PRO A 178 -10.40 -0.74 3.07
CA PRO A 178 -10.70 -0.03 1.84
C PRO A 178 -11.33 1.35 2.11
N LEU A 179 -10.93 2.38 1.33
CA LEU A 179 -11.56 3.72 1.41
C LEU A 179 -13.01 3.73 0.93
N ALA A 180 -13.34 2.81 0.02
CA ALA A 180 -14.67 2.58 -0.52
C ALA A 180 -14.72 1.19 -1.17
N ASP A 181 -15.93 0.78 -1.55
CA ASP A 181 -16.20 -0.53 -2.17
C ASP A 181 -15.55 -0.70 -3.55
N ASP A 182 -15.17 0.40 -4.21
CA ASP A 182 -14.56 0.39 -5.53
C ASP A 182 -13.53 1.51 -5.72
N LEU A 183 -12.71 1.39 -6.77
CA LEU A 183 -11.60 2.30 -7.04
C LEU A 183 -12.07 3.70 -7.46
N ASP A 184 -13.18 3.81 -8.21
CA ASP A 184 -13.72 5.09 -8.67
C ASP A 184 -14.24 5.90 -7.49
N ARG A 185 -14.93 5.25 -6.55
CA ARG A 185 -15.33 5.86 -5.27
C ARG A 185 -14.11 6.19 -4.42
N SER A 186 -13.13 5.28 -4.33
CA SER A 186 -11.90 5.50 -3.55
C SER A 186 -11.12 6.72 -4.05
N SER A 187 -11.07 6.94 -5.38
CA SER A 187 -10.41 8.11 -5.97
C SER A 187 -11.02 9.44 -5.51
N LYS A 188 -12.32 9.45 -5.23
CA LYS A 188 -13.12 10.62 -4.80
C LYS A 188 -13.17 10.79 -3.28
N LYS A 189 -12.69 9.81 -2.51
CA LYS A 189 -12.65 9.90 -1.05
C LYS A 189 -11.50 10.79 -0.59
N ASP A 190 -11.80 11.68 0.33
CA ASP A 190 -10.79 12.40 1.09
C ASP A 190 -10.14 11.46 2.10
N ILE A 191 -8.85 11.71 2.36
CA ILE A 191 -8.06 10.98 3.35
C ILE A 191 -7.77 11.96 4.46
N ASN A 192 -8.39 11.75 5.62
CA ASN A 192 -8.23 12.65 6.77
C ASN A 192 -6.89 12.39 7.51
N THR A 193 -6.60 13.20 8.54
CA THR A 193 -5.36 13.07 9.33
C THR A 193 -5.22 11.68 9.97
N GLY A 194 -6.26 11.13 10.59
CA GLY A 194 -6.20 9.81 11.22
C GLY A 194 -5.91 8.69 10.22
N GLN A 195 -6.58 8.72 9.06
CA GLN A 195 -6.32 7.79 7.96
C GLN A 195 -4.89 7.93 7.41
N TYR A 196 -4.38 9.16 7.30
CA TYR A 196 -3.01 9.37 6.85
C TYR A 196 -1.99 8.83 7.86
N ILE A 197 -2.22 9.01 9.17
CA ILE A 197 -1.39 8.41 10.23
C ILE A 197 -1.40 6.87 10.14
N GLU A 198 -2.56 6.27 9.91
CA GLU A 198 -2.69 4.81 9.73
C GLU A 198 -1.87 4.33 8.52
N TYR A 199 -1.98 5.02 7.39
CA TYR A 199 -1.16 4.77 6.20
C TYR A 199 0.34 4.89 6.50
N LEU A 200 0.76 5.93 7.22
CA LEU A 200 2.16 6.14 7.59
C LEU A 200 2.72 5.00 8.45
N LYS A 201 1.94 4.48 9.41
CA LYS A 201 2.34 3.32 10.22
C LYS A 201 2.63 2.09 9.35
N ILE A 202 1.79 1.84 8.35
CA ILE A 202 1.97 0.71 7.43
C ILE A 202 3.21 0.88 6.56
N ILE A 203 3.38 2.03 5.89
CA ILE A 203 4.53 2.22 5.00
C ILE A 203 5.86 2.27 5.76
N ARG A 204 5.91 2.81 6.99
CA ARG A 204 7.12 2.79 7.84
C ARG A 204 7.52 1.38 8.22
N LYS A 205 6.54 0.55 8.62
CA LYS A 205 6.77 -0.87 8.91
C LYS A 205 7.30 -1.63 7.69
N LEU A 206 6.79 -1.33 6.50
CA LEU A 206 7.30 -1.91 5.24
C LEU A 206 8.71 -1.42 4.91
N ALA A 207 8.97 -0.12 5.10
CA ALA A 207 10.25 0.54 4.88
C ALA A 207 11.35 -0.07 5.75
N GLU A 208 11.11 -0.19 7.06
CA GLU A 208 12.02 -0.84 8.02
C GLU A 208 12.33 -2.28 7.63
N ARG A 209 11.31 -3.07 7.28
CA ARG A 209 11.48 -4.47 6.88
C ARG A 209 12.32 -4.62 5.62
N CYS A 210 12.16 -3.71 4.66
CA CYS A 210 12.80 -3.81 3.35
C CYS A 210 14.09 -3.00 3.25
N ASN A 211 14.52 -2.33 4.33
CA ASN A 211 15.64 -1.39 4.31
C ASN A 211 15.51 -0.38 3.15
N MET A 212 14.36 0.28 3.13
CA MET A 212 13.95 1.31 2.18
C MET A 212 13.43 2.52 2.97
N THR A 213 13.32 3.67 2.35
CA THR A 213 12.61 4.81 2.93
C THR A 213 11.10 4.68 2.72
N PRO A 214 10.25 5.30 3.57
CA PRO A 214 8.82 5.41 3.32
C PRO A 214 8.48 5.98 1.93
N ALA A 215 9.26 6.94 1.43
CA ALA A 215 9.12 7.45 0.07
C ALA A 215 9.41 6.38 -1.00
N GLU A 216 10.47 5.60 -0.86
CA GLU A 216 10.77 4.52 -1.81
C GLU A 216 9.69 3.43 -1.81
N VAL A 217 9.12 3.11 -0.65
CA VAL A 217 7.98 2.20 -0.54
C VAL A 217 6.76 2.77 -1.27
N ASP A 218 6.46 4.05 -1.11
CA ASP A 218 5.33 4.69 -1.82
C ASP A 218 5.50 4.62 -3.35
N MET A 219 6.73 4.78 -3.83
CA MET A 219 7.08 4.75 -5.25
C MET A 219 6.97 3.33 -5.80
N ALA A 220 7.40 2.35 -5.01
CA ALA A 220 7.22 0.94 -5.33
C ALA A 220 5.72 0.59 -5.43
N LEU A 221 4.90 1.01 -4.46
CA LEU A 221 3.45 0.77 -4.49
C LEU A 221 2.80 1.46 -5.71
N PHE A 222 3.18 2.69 -6.02
CA PHE A 222 2.68 3.38 -7.21
C PHE A 222 3.01 2.61 -8.50
N SER A 223 4.25 2.13 -8.63
CA SER A 223 4.69 1.37 -9.80
C SER A 223 3.98 0.03 -9.89
N PHE A 224 3.83 -0.65 -8.75
CA PHE A 224 3.08 -1.89 -8.66
C PHE A 224 1.62 -1.70 -9.09
N SER A 225 1.02 -0.56 -8.76
CA SER A 225 -0.37 -0.24 -9.14
C SER A 225 -0.64 -0.33 -10.64
N HIS A 226 0.39 -0.14 -11.49
CA HIS A 226 0.24 -0.22 -12.94
C HIS A 226 -0.07 -1.64 -13.41
N ASP A 227 0.56 -2.64 -12.79
CA ASP A 227 0.41 -4.03 -13.18
C ASP A 227 -0.88 -4.65 -12.63
N ILE A 228 -1.37 -4.13 -11.49
CA ILE A 228 -2.57 -4.65 -10.82
C ILE A 228 -3.80 -3.78 -11.01
N LYS A 229 -3.71 -2.63 -11.71
CA LYS A 229 -4.84 -1.74 -12.00
C LYS A 229 -6.10 -2.48 -12.50
N PRO A 230 -6.03 -3.47 -13.41
CA PRO A 230 -7.21 -4.21 -13.85
C PRO A 230 -7.89 -5.03 -12.75
N LEU A 231 -7.13 -5.40 -11.71
CA LEU A 231 -7.58 -6.22 -10.59
C LEU A 231 -8.13 -5.36 -9.45
N VAL A 232 -7.57 -4.16 -9.25
CA VAL A 232 -8.06 -3.17 -8.28
C VAL A 232 -9.38 -2.53 -8.74
N LEU A 233 -9.64 -2.48 -10.05
CA LEU A 233 -10.88 -1.95 -10.64
C LEU A 233 -12.14 -2.81 -10.39
N LYS A 234 -11.99 -4.07 -9.95
CA LYS A 234 -13.12 -4.94 -9.59
C LYS A 234 -12.85 -5.55 -8.23
N PHE A 235 -13.19 -4.82 -7.16
CA PHE A 235 -13.38 -5.45 -5.86
C PHE A 235 -14.45 -6.52 -6.05
N ASP A 236 -14.02 -7.77 -6.03
CA ASP A 236 -14.88 -8.92 -6.18
C ASP A 236 -14.84 -9.65 -4.83
N PRO A 237 -15.86 -9.47 -3.98
CA PRO A 237 -15.93 -10.14 -2.68
C PRO A 237 -15.74 -11.65 -2.79
N ASN A 238 -16.13 -12.24 -3.92
CA ASN A 238 -15.95 -13.66 -4.17
C ASN A 238 -14.48 -14.01 -4.41
N LYS A 239 -13.69 -13.14 -5.05
CA LYS A 239 -12.23 -13.31 -5.16
C LYS A 239 -11.54 -13.13 -3.83
N GLU A 240 -11.94 -12.17 -3.01
CA GLU A 240 -11.38 -12.00 -1.67
C GLU A 240 -11.60 -13.27 -0.82
N LYS A 241 -12.83 -13.79 -0.79
CA LYS A 241 -13.13 -15.08 -0.13
C LYS A 241 -12.30 -16.22 -0.69
N ALA A 242 -12.18 -16.29 -2.02
CA ALA A 242 -11.43 -17.36 -2.66
C ALA A 242 -9.93 -17.31 -2.33
N PHE A 243 -9.34 -16.11 -2.27
CA PHE A 243 -7.95 -15.90 -1.87
C PHE A 243 -7.71 -16.13 -0.38
N ALA A 244 -8.67 -15.77 0.49
CA ALA A 244 -8.61 -16.11 1.91
C ALA A 244 -8.61 -17.64 2.15
N ILE A 245 -9.45 -18.38 1.42
CA ILE A 245 -9.41 -19.86 1.44
C ILE A 245 -8.08 -20.37 0.87
N LEU A 246 -7.59 -19.79 -0.22
CA LEU A 246 -6.29 -20.18 -0.81
C LEU A 246 -5.13 -20.03 0.17
N SER A 247 -5.10 -18.96 0.97
CA SER A 247 -4.05 -18.75 1.98
C SER A 247 -4.02 -19.86 3.03
N ILE A 248 -5.16 -20.40 3.44
CA ILE A 248 -5.21 -21.57 4.33
C ILE A 248 -4.64 -22.82 3.64
N ILE A 249 -4.97 -23.01 2.35
CA ILE A 249 -4.42 -24.12 1.55
C ILE A 249 -2.90 -24.00 1.41
N GLU A 250 -2.36 -22.78 1.28
CA GLU A 250 -0.92 -22.54 1.26
C GLU A 250 -0.24 -22.98 2.54
N GLU A 251 -0.79 -22.63 3.71
CA GLU A 251 -0.23 -23.07 4.99
C GLU A 251 -0.17 -24.60 5.10
N ILE A 252 -1.18 -25.32 4.59
CA ILE A 252 -1.20 -26.78 4.52
C ILE A 252 -0.11 -27.31 3.57
N VAL A 253 0.10 -26.64 2.43
CA VAL A 253 1.11 -27.01 1.43
C VAL A 253 2.52 -26.78 1.94
N GLU A 254 2.75 -25.69 2.68
CA GLU A 254 4.03 -25.42 3.33
C GLU A 254 4.37 -26.51 4.36
N ASP A 255 3.41 -26.90 5.19
CA ASP A 255 3.58 -28.02 6.12
C ASP A 255 3.83 -29.35 5.40
N ALA A 256 3.12 -29.59 4.31
CA ALA A 256 3.33 -30.78 3.48
C ALA A 256 4.71 -30.78 2.80
N SER A 257 5.24 -29.62 2.41
CA SER A 257 6.53 -29.50 1.71
C SER A 257 7.73 -29.99 2.54
N THR A 258 7.60 -29.94 3.88
CA THR A 258 8.61 -30.41 4.83
C THR A 258 8.46 -31.90 5.18
N CYS A 259 7.55 -32.63 4.53
CA CYS A 259 7.38 -34.08 4.70
C CYS A 259 8.34 -34.88 3.82
N THR A 260 8.86 -35.99 4.35
CA THR A 260 9.76 -36.91 3.63
C THR A 260 9.13 -37.57 2.39
N PRO A 261 7.87 -38.05 2.42
CA PRO A 261 7.31 -38.74 1.26
C PRO A 261 6.97 -37.77 0.13
N ASN A 262 7.57 -37.97 -1.04
CA ASN A 262 7.33 -37.14 -2.23
C ASN A 262 5.85 -37.04 -2.62
N TRP A 263 5.11 -38.14 -2.51
CA TRP A 263 3.70 -38.18 -2.88
C TRP A 263 2.82 -37.24 -2.03
N VAL A 264 3.22 -36.93 -0.79
CA VAL A 264 2.54 -35.94 0.06
C VAL A 264 2.74 -34.54 -0.51
N ARG A 265 3.99 -34.21 -0.87
CA ARG A 265 4.38 -32.91 -1.45
C ARG A 265 3.70 -32.67 -2.79
N GLU A 266 3.76 -33.65 -3.70
CA GLU A 266 3.17 -33.56 -5.03
C GLU A 266 1.66 -33.40 -4.99
N ARG A 267 0.97 -34.14 -4.11
CA ARG A 267 -0.49 -34.03 -3.97
C ARG A 267 -0.93 -32.71 -3.34
N ALA A 268 -0.20 -32.22 -2.33
CA ALA A 268 -0.45 -30.90 -1.75
C ALA A 268 -0.26 -29.81 -2.81
N GLN A 269 0.84 -29.85 -3.57
CA GLN A 269 1.09 -28.90 -4.66
C GLN A 269 0.01 -28.98 -5.75
N GLY A 270 -0.44 -30.19 -6.10
CA GLY A 270 -1.53 -30.39 -7.05
C GLY A 270 -2.85 -29.80 -6.58
N LEU A 271 -3.16 -29.89 -5.28
CA LEU A 271 -4.30 -29.20 -4.67
C LEU A 271 -4.15 -27.69 -4.77
N TYR A 272 -2.99 -27.15 -4.39
CA TYR A 272 -2.72 -25.71 -4.48
C TYR A 272 -2.93 -25.17 -5.88
N ASN A 273 -2.39 -25.82 -6.90
CA ASN A 273 -2.51 -25.36 -8.28
C ASN A 273 -3.98 -25.31 -8.74
N ARG A 274 -4.81 -26.29 -8.34
CA ARG A 274 -6.25 -26.27 -8.62
C ARG A 274 -6.96 -25.14 -7.89
N MET A 275 -6.70 -25.00 -6.59
CA MET A 275 -7.31 -23.97 -5.75
C MET A 275 -6.92 -22.57 -6.21
N ARG A 276 -5.67 -22.37 -6.62
CA ARG A 276 -5.18 -21.09 -7.18
C ARG A 276 -5.96 -20.70 -8.44
N SER A 277 -6.15 -21.63 -9.37
CA SER A 277 -6.93 -21.39 -10.58
C SER A 277 -8.40 -21.02 -10.25
N MET A 278 -9.00 -21.65 -9.24
CA MET A 278 -10.34 -21.28 -8.76
C MET A 278 -10.36 -19.91 -8.09
N ALA A 279 -9.35 -19.58 -7.30
CA ALA A 279 -9.24 -18.28 -6.63
C ALA A 279 -9.10 -17.12 -7.62
N GLU A 280 -8.29 -17.30 -8.67
CA GLU A 280 -8.14 -16.31 -9.74
C GLU A 280 -9.46 -16.02 -10.48
N ARG A 281 -10.34 -17.03 -10.56
CA ARG A 281 -11.70 -16.92 -11.12
C ARG A 281 -12.77 -16.47 -10.11
N GLY A 282 -12.43 -16.31 -8.82
CA GLY A 282 -13.39 -15.93 -7.77
C GLY A 282 -14.36 -17.04 -7.36
N GLU A 283 -14.01 -18.30 -7.60
CA GLU A 283 -14.91 -19.45 -7.39
C GLU A 283 -14.89 -19.96 -5.94
N PHE A 284 -15.02 -19.08 -4.94
CA PHE A 284 -14.86 -19.46 -3.52
C PHE A 284 -15.83 -20.56 -3.07
N GLU A 285 -17.07 -20.58 -3.58
CA GLU A 285 -18.01 -21.65 -3.26
C GLU A 285 -17.55 -23.00 -3.78
N LYS A 286 -16.93 -23.06 -4.97
CA LYS A 286 -16.38 -24.30 -5.51
C LYS A 286 -15.20 -24.75 -4.67
N MET A 287 -14.34 -23.83 -4.23
CA MET A 287 -13.23 -24.12 -3.32
C MET A 287 -13.74 -24.67 -1.98
N TYR A 288 -14.74 -24.05 -1.37
CA TYR A 288 -15.38 -24.54 -0.14
C TYR A 288 -15.94 -25.96 -0.33
N ARG A 289 -16.69 -26.19 -1.42
CA ARG A 289 -17.24 -27.52 -1.73
C ARG A 289 -16.16 -28.57 -1.95
N GLU A 290 -15.03 -28.22 -2.58
CA GLU A 290 -13.90 -29.13 -2.78
C GLU A 290 -13.21 -29.45 -1.44
N CYS A 291 -12.96 -28.45 -0.58
CA CYS A 291 -12.42 -28.66 0.76
C CYS A 291 -13.34 -29.54 1.60
N LYS A 292 -14.66 -29.30 1.55
CA LYS A 292 -15.67 -30.08 2.26
C LYS A 292 -15.70 -31.55 1.81
N LYS A 293 -15.52 -31.80 0.51
CA LYS A 293 -15.41 -33.16 -0.05
C LYS A 293 -14.12 -33.86 0.38
N LEU A 294 -13.01 -33.14 0.46
CA LEU A 294 -11.74 -33.72 0.91
C LEU A 294 -11.78 -34.09 2.39
N MET A 295 -12.38 -33.22 3.21
CA MET A 295 -12.61 -33.46 4.62
C MET A 295 -13.55 -34.65 4.87
N SER A 296 -14.62 -34.82 4.08
CA SER A 296 -15.57 -35.91 4.27
C SER A 296 -15.09 -37.28 3.79
N LYS A 297 -14.28 -37.31 2.72
CA LYS A 297 -13.73 -38.58 2.19
C LYS A 297 -12.50 -39.05 2.97
N GLY A 298 -11.82 -38.14 3.65
CA GLY A 298 -10.48 -38.34 4.16
C GLY A 298 -9.48 -38.55 3.02
N SER A 299 -8.26 -38.08 3.18
CA SER A 299 -7.20 -38.38 2.22
C SER A 299 -6.00 -39.00 2.92
N ASN A 300 -5.28 -39.89 2.22
CA ASN A 300 -4.03 -40.44 2.74
C ASN A 300 -3.02 -39.32 3.06
N VAL A 301 -3.07 -38.21 2.33
CA VAL A 301 -2.26 -37.00 2.59
C VAL A 301 -2.65 -36.38 3.93
N ALA A 302 -3.95 -36.15 4.14
CA ALA A 302 -4.46 -35.59 5.38
C ALA A 302 -4.16 -36.47 6.61
N ASN A 303 -4.42 -37.77 6.52
CA ASN A 303 -4.11 -38.72 7.59
C ASN A 303 -2.61 -38.70 7.93
N TYR A 304 -1.76 -38.59 6.91
CA TYR A 304 -0.32 -38.46 7.10
C TYR A 304 0.04 -37.16 7.82
N LEU A 305 -0.48 -36.01 7.36
CA LEU A 305 -0.19 -34.70 7.97
C LEU A 305 -0.65 -34.64 9.42
N THR A 306 -1.89 -35.05 9.70
CA THR A 306 -2.45 -35.07 11.05
C THR A 306 -1.65 -35.98 11.99
N LYS A 307 -1.22 -37.18 11.53
CA LYS A 307 -0.38 -38.09 12.33
C LYS A 307 0.98 -37.47 12.73
N HIS A 308 1.47 -36.52 11.95
CA HIS A 308 2.74 -35.83 12.21
C HIS A 308 2.56 -34.43 12.83
N GLY A 309 1.36 -34.13 13.36
CA GLY A 309 1.07 -32.84 14.01
C GLY A 309 1.12 -31.65 13.06
N LYS A 310 0.92 -31.88 11.75
CA LYS A 310 0.93 -30.84 10.71
C LYS A 310 -0.48 -30.44 10.31
N LYS A 311 -0.62 -29.24 9.77
CA LYS A 311 -1.88 -28.72 9.23
C LYS A 311 -2.38 -29.61 8.11
N SER A 312 -3.67 -29.92 8.15
CA SER A 312 -4.41 -30.66 7.12
C SER A 312 -5.70 -29.92 6.80
N ILE A 313 -6.41 -30.33 5.74
CA ILE A 313 -7.72 -29.73 5.44
C ILE A 313 -8.66 -29.94 6.63
N GLU A 314 -8.61 -31.11 7.24
CA GLU A 314 -9.42 -31.52 8.37
C GLU A 314 -9.14 -30.66 9.61
N SER A 315 -7.87 -30.34 9.90
CA SER A 315 -7.53 -29.46 11.04
C SER A 315 -7.96 -28.01 10.78
N GLU A 316 -7.76 -27.51 9.56
CA GLU A 316 -8.00 -26.11 9.22
C GLU A 316 -9.42 -25.83 8.70
N PHE A 317 -10.27 -26.85 8.54
CA PHE A 317 -11.58 -26.70 7.89
C PHE A 317 -12.47 -25.66 8.60
N HIS A 318 -12.38 -25.55 9.92
CA HIS A 318 -13.13 -24.58 10.69
C HIS A 318 -12.83 -23.12 10.26
N ARG A 319 -11.57 -22.80 9.90
CA ARG A 319 -11.19 -21.49 9.36
C ARG A 319 -11.77 -21.26 7.96
N ILE A 320 -11.74 -22.30 7.11
CA ILE A 320 -12.35 -22.27 5.77
C ILE A 320 -13.87 -22.07 5.89
N GLU A 321 -14.51 -22.69 6.88
CA GLU A 321 -15.93 -22.57 7.14
C GLU A 321 -16.32 -21.20 7.69
N SER A 322 -15.51 -20.59 8.57
CA SER A 322 -15.73 -19.21 9.04
C SER A 322 -15.70 -18.22 7.87
N ILE A 323 -14.72 -18.33 6.95
CA ILE A 323 -14.67 -17.48 5.73
C ILE A 323 -15.94 -17.65 4.88
N TYR A 324 -16.45 -18.88 4.76
CA TYR A 324 -17.67 -19.14 4.00
C TYR A 324 -18.92 -18.53 4.65
N ARG A 325 -18.98 -18.52 5.99
CA ARG A 325 -20.15 -18.09 6.78
C ARG A 325 -20.19 -16.60 7.11
N GLU A 326 -19.05 -15.94 7.32
CA GLU A 326 -18.95 -14.53 7.78
C GLU A 326 -19.51 -13.49 6.79
N PHE A 327 -19.84 -13.90 5.58
CA PHE A 327 -20.26 -13.01 4.50
C PHE A 327 -21.50 -13.53 3.75
N GLN A 328 -22.39 -14.23 4.46
CA GLN A 328 -23.80 -14.44 4.11
C GLN A 328 -24.65 -13.43 4.88
#